data_AF-A0A3G8WQ74-F1
#
_entry.id   AF-A0A3G8WQ74-F1
#
_cell.length_a   1.000
_cell.length_b   1.000
_cell.length_c   1.000
_cell.angle_alpha   90.00
_cell.angle_beta   90.00
_cell.angle_gamma   90.00
#
_symmetry.space_group_name_H-M   'P 1'
#
loop_
_entity.id
_entity.type
_entity.pdbx_description
1 polymer ?
#
loop_
_entity_poly.entity_id
_entity_poly.type
_entity_poly.pdbx_seq_one_letter_code
_entity_poly.pdbx_strand_id
1 'polypeptide(L)'
;MKTAILNLIKTVLLIAVFTTVYSCRDNEETASASKTLKIDMVSASVDESGQPLNPLVNTNIGYANNTYVIRGSGFTGLQHIYFNDYESYFNPNFVTDNTIFVTINENTHT
;
A
#
# COMPACT_ATOMS: atom_id res chain seq x y z
N MET A 1 11.14 62.09 -3.38
CA MET A 1 12.18 61.02 -3.27
C MET A 1 11.91 60.07 -2.09
N LYS A 2 11.67 60.56 -0.86
CA LYS A 2 11.40 59.71 0.32
C LYS A 2 10.16 58.82 0.21
N THR A 3 9.10 59.30 -0.43
CA THR A 3 7.85 58.54 -0.66
C THR A 3 7.99 57.41 -1.68
N ALA A 4 8.82 57.59 -2.70
CA ALA A 4 9.10 56.55 -3.69
C ALA A 4 9.91 55.39 -3.07
N ILE A 5 10.88 55.73 -2.21
CA ILE A 5 11.69 54.74 -1.48
C ILE A 5 10.82 53.97 -0.48
N LEU A 6 9.90 54.66 0.23
CA LEU A 6 8.99 54.01 1.18
C LEU A 6 7.99 53.06 0.49
N ASN A 7 7.50 53.43 -0.70
CA ASN A 7 6.62 52.57 -1.49
C ASN A 7 7.39 51.35 -2.05
N LEU A 8 8.65 51.53 -2.47
CA LEU A 8 9.49 50.44 -2.93
C LEU A 8 9.76 49.42 -1.80
N ILE A 9 10.03 49.89 -0.59
CA ILE A 9 10.23 49.03 0.59
C ILE A 9 8.96 48.23 0.91
N LYS A 10 7.78 48.83 0.82
CA LYS A 10 6.50 48.13 1.01
C LYS A 10 6.25 47.06 -0.04
N THR A 11 6.58 47.34 -1.31
CA THR A 11 6.43 46.35 -2.39
C THR A 11 7.41 45.18 -2.23
N VAL A 12 8.66 45.44 -1.82
CA VAL A 12 9.65 44.38 -1.57
C VAL A 12 9.24 43.51 -0.37
N LEU A 13 8.71 44.13 0.70
CA LEU A 13 8.23 43.39 1.87
C LEU A 13 7.02 42.49 1.56
N LEU A 14 6.13 42.93 0.67
CA LEU A 14 4.96 42.14 0.24
C LEU A 14 5.35 40.91 -0.60
N ILE A 15 6.41 41.00 -1.40
CA ILE A 15 6.91 39.90 -2.24
C ILE A 15 7.63 38.84 -1.38
N ALA A 16 8.35 39.26 -0.34
CA ALA A 16 9.08 38.34 0.56
C ALA A 16 8.16 37.41 1.38
N VAL A 17 6.91 37.82 1.64
CA VAL A 17 5.92 37.00 2.37
C VAL A 17 5.31 35.91 1.48
N PHE A 18 5.29 36.10 0.16
CA PHE A 18 4.77 35.10 -0.78
C PHE A 18 5.76 33.97 -1.08
N THR A 19 7.05 34.17 -0.82
CA THR A 19 8.07 33.13 -1.09
C THR A 19 8.20 32.08 0.01
N THR A 20 7.56 32.27 1.17
CA THR A 20 7.68 31.34 2.32
C THR A 20 6.59 30.26 2.40
N VAL A 21 5.65 30.21 1.45
CA VAL A 21 4.56 29.20 1.44
C VAL A 21 4.82 28.01 0.50
N TYR A 22 6.01 27.90 -0.11
CA TYR A 22 6.43 26.67 -0.79
C TYR A 22 7.00 25.67 0.22
N SER A 23 6.12 24.98 0.95
CA SER A 23 6.48 23.75 1.65
C SER A 23 5.67 22.57 1.09
N CYS A 24 5.83 22.32 -0.21
CA CYS A 24 5.75 20.95 -0.71
C CYS A 24 7.13 20.35 -0.53
N ARG A 25 7.36 19.76 0.64
CA ARG A 25 8.47 18.84 0.85
C ARG A 25 8.00 17.51 0.28
N ASP A 26 8.18 17.33 -1.02
CA ASP A 26 8.26 15.98 -1.58
C ASP A 26 9.51 15.39 -0.96
N ASN A 27 9.33 14.54 0.05
CA ASN A 27 10.35 13.57 0.36
C ASN A 27 10.50 12.77 -0.93
N GLU A 28 11.59 13.01 -1.65
CA GLU A 28 12.13 12.11 -2.66
C GLU A 28 12.48 10.80 -1.93
N GLU A 29 11.45 10.00 -1.60
CA GLU A 29 11.65 8.56 -1.59
C GLU A 29 12.14 8.25 -3.00
N THR A 30 13.41 7.89 -3.10
CA THR A 30 13.97 7.28 -4.31
C THR A 30 12.90 6.37 -4.84
N ALA A 31 12.31 6.72 -5.99
CA ALA A 31 11.25 5.99 -6.62
C ALA A 31 11.80 4.58 -6.87
N SER A 32 11.67 3.74 -5.86
CA SER A 32 11.91 2.32 -5.93
C SER A 32 10.88 1.91 -6.94
N ALA A 33 11.35 1.69 -8.18
CA ALA A 33 10.52 1.44 -9.35
C ALA A 33 9.27 0.72 -8.89
N SER A 34 8.13 1.41 -8.89
CA SER A 34 6.88 0.90 -8.33
C SER A 34 6.65 -0.45 -9.00
N LYS A 35 6.97 -1.53 -8.30
CA LYS A 35 6.88 -2.87 -8.88
C LYS A 35 5.40 -3.08 -9.09
N THR A 36 4.99 -3.27 -10.35
CA THR A 36 3.60 -3.51 -10.68
C THR A 36 3.09 -4.69 -9.86
N LEU A 37 2.13 -4.42 -8.98
CA LEU A 37 1.45 -5.44 -8.20
C LEU A 37 0.65 -6.33 -9.15
N LYS A 38 0.92 -7.63 -9.10
CA LYS A 38 0.23 -8.63 -9.93
C LYS A 38 -0.07 -9.86 -9.10
N ILE A 39 -1.28 -10.37 -9.24
CA ILE A 39 -1.70 -11.65 -8.66
C ILE A 39 -1.79 -12.67 -9.80
N ASP A 40 -1.11 -13.80 -9.62
CA ASP A 40 -1.12 -14.92 -10.57
C ASP A 40 -2.06 -16.04 -10.10
N MET A 41 -2.15 -16.26 -8.79
CA MET A 41 -2.95 -17.34 -8.20
C MET A 41 -3.32 -17.05 -6.75
N VAL A 42 -4.47 -17.55 -6.33
CA VAL A 42 -4.89 -17.63 -4.92
C VAL A 42 -5.25 -19.07 -4.62
N SER A 43 -4.73 -19.63 -3.52
CA SER A 43 -4.98 -21.02 -3.10
C SER A 43 -5.29 -21.06 -1.62
N ALA A 44 -6.08 -22.04 -1.17
CA ALA A 44 -6.15 -22.37 0.25
C ALA A 44 -4.77 -22.83 0.75
N SER A 45 -4.43 -22.55 2.02
CA SER A 45 -3.17 -23.01 2.60
C SER A 45 -3.18 -24.49 3.01
N VAL A 46 -4.37 -25.01 3.30
CA VAL A 46 -4.59 -26.37 3.76
C VAL A 46 -5.72 -27.04 2.98
N ASP A 47 -5.73 -28.37 2.98
CA ASP A 47 -6.84 -29.17 2.49
C ASP A 47 -7.98 -29.29 3.52
N GLU A 48 -9.04 -30.04 3.17
CA GLU A 48 -10.19 -30.29 4.04
C GLU A 48 -9.83 -31.02 5.35
N SER A 49 -8.68 -31.69 5.39
CA SER A 49 -8.15 -32.40 6.57
C SER A 49 -7.17 -31.53 7.39
N GLY A 50 -6.99 -30.27 7.01
CA GLY A 50 -6.08 -29.33 7.66
C GLY A 50 -4.59 -29.60 7.37
N GLN A 51 -4.27 -30.45 6.39
CA GLN A 51 -2.88 -30.69 5.98
C GLN A 51 -2.44 -29.63 4.98
N PRO A 52 -1.14 -29.24 4.98
CA PRO A 52 -0.62 -28.29 3.99
C PRO A 52 -0.92 -28.72 2.56
N LEU A 53 -1.59 -27.87 1.80
CA LEU A 53 -1.99 -28.18 0.44
C LEU A 53 -0.76 -28.15 -0.49
N ASN A 54 -0.41 -29.30 -1.08
CA ASN A 54 0.68 -29.43 -2.03
C ASN A 54 0.31 -30.47 -3.12
N PRO A 55 0.18 -30.08 -4.40
CA PRO A 55 0.42 -28.75 -4.96
C PRO A 55 -0.68 -27.75 -4.61
N LEU A 56 -0.34 -26.46 -4.59
CA LEU A 56 -1.33 -25.38 -4.48
C LEU A 56 -2.24 -25.37 -5.72
N VAL A 57 -3.54 -25.15 -5.51
CA VAL A 57 -4.56 -25.14 -6.56
C VAL A 57 -5.34 -23.84 -6.50
N ASN A 58 -5.58 -23.23 -7.66
CA ASN A 58 -6.30 -21.97 -7.72
C ASN A 58 -7.74 -22.13 -7.20
N THR A 59 -8.16 -21.24 -6.32
CA THR A 59 -9.54 -21.16 -5.82
C THR A 59 -10.20 -19.85 -6.25
N ASN A 60 -11.50 -19.92 -6.49
CA ASN A 60 -12.33 -18.73 -6.74
C ASN A 60 -13.22 -18.38 -5.53
N ILE A 61 -13.17 -19.19 -4.46
CA ILE A 61 -13.97 -19.02 -3.26
C ILE A 61 -13.03 -18.91 -2.05
N GLY A 62 -13.23 -17.84 -1.29
CA GLY A 62 -12.57 -17.58 -0.01
C GLY A 62 -13.58 -17.68 1.13
N TYR A 63 -13.23 -18.40 2.19
CA TYR A 63 -14.01 -18.47 3.43
C TYR A 63 -13.38 -17.55 4.47
N ALA A 64 -14.21 -16.80 5.18
CA ALA A 64 -13.78 -15.99 6.31
C ALA A 64 -13.07 -16.85 7.37
N ASN A 65 -12.13 -16.26 8.10
CA ASN A 65 -11.32 -16.92 9.13
C ASN A 65 -10.46 -18.11 8.63
N ASN A 66 -10.18 -18.17 7.32
CA ASN A 66 -9.26 -19.16 6.74
C ASN A 66 -8.04 -18.49 6.13
N THR A 67 -6.93 -19.23 6.07
CA THR A 67 -5.66 -18.75 5.51
C THR A 67 -5.50 -19.17 4.06
N TYR A 68 -5.10 -18.20 3.24
CA TYR A 68 -4.86 -18.36 1.82
C TYR A 68 -3.43 -17.97 1.47
N VAL A 69 -2.91 -18.64 0.45
CA VAL A 69 -1.62 -18.35 -0.17
C VAL A 69 -1.89 -17.60 -1.47
N ILE A 70 -1.37 -16.39 -1.57
CA ILE A 70 -1.42 -15.57 -2.78
C ILE A 70 -0.05 -15.61 -3.45
N ARG A 71 -0.01 -15.96 -4.73
CA ARG A 71 1.20 -15.95 -5.57
C ARG A 71 1.11 -14.85 -6.61
N GLY A 72 2.23 -14.19 -6.88
CA GLY A 72 2.28 -13.06 -7.81
C GLY A 72 3.63 -12.36 -7.84
N SER A 73 3.61 -11.04 -8.00
CA SER A 73 4.82 -10.20 -7.97
C SER A 73 4.53 -8.81 -7.41
N GLY A 74 5.58 -8.18 -6.86
CA GLY A 74 5.54 -6.80 -6.38
C GLY A 74 5.03 -6.63 -4.94
N PHE A 75 4.96 -7.70 -4.16
CA PHE A 75 4.43 -7.65 -2.80
C PHE A 75 5.38 -7.05 -1.75
N THR A 76 6.62 -6.73 -2.14
CA THR A 76 7.58 -6.08 -1.24
C THR A 76 7.04 -4.71 -0.81
N GLY A 77 6.87 -4.50 0.49
CA GLY A 77 6.31 -3.25 1.02
C GLY A 77 4.78 -3.18 1.02
N LEU A 78 4.08 -4.29 0.79
CA LEU A 78 2.62 -4.35 0.95
C LEU A 78 2.22 -4.00 2.38
N GLN A 79 1.23 -3.11 2.52
CA GLN A 79 0.74 -2.63 3.82
C GLN A 79 -0.66 -3.16 4.15
N HIS A 80 -1.54 -3.25 3.14
CA HIS A 80 -2.95 -3.58 3.33
C HIS A 80 -3.44 -4.57 2.29
N ILE A 81 -4.40 -5.41 2.67
CA ILE A 81 -5.15 -6.28 1.77
C ILE A 81 -6.61 -6.31 2.21
N TYR A 82 -7.51 -6.21 1.24
CA TYR A 82 -8.95 -6.12 1.49
C TYR A 82 -9.68 -7.22 0.72
N PHE A 83 -10.67 -7.82 1.38
CA PHE A 83 -11.65 -8.70 0.75
C PHE A 83 -13.02 -8.10 1.03
N ASN A 84 -13.78 -7.76 -0.01
CA ASN A 84 -15.09 -7.11 0.09
C ASN A 84 -15.13 -5.94 1.07
N ASP A 85 -14.19 -5.00 0.94
CA ASP A 85 -14.05 -3.81 1.81
C ASP A 85 -13.61 -4.08 3.26
N TYR A 86 -13.38 -5.35 3.65
CA TYR A 86 -12.83 -5.71 4.95
C TYR A 86 -11.32 -5.93 4.89
N GLU A 87 -10.59 -5.18 5.70
CA GLU A 87 -9.15 -5.36 5.85
C GLU A 87 -8.85 -6.73 6.48
N SER A 88 -7.96 -7.48 5.84
CA SER A 88 -7.52 -8.80 6.27
C SER A 88 -6.06 -8.77 6.67
N TYR A 89 -5.68 -9.68 7.56
CA TYR A 89 -4.36 -9.67 8.17
C TYR A 89 -3.39 -10.61 7.44
N PHE A 90 -2.16 -10.13 7.25
CA PHE A 90 -1.01 -10.96 6.89
C PHE A 90 0.18 -10.56 7.77
N ASN A 91 1.08 -11.50 8.04
CA ASN A 91 2.33 -11.20 8.75
C ASN A 91 3.36 -10.65 7.76
N PRO A 92 3.82 -9.38 7.90
CA PRO A 92 4.81 -8.80 6.99
C PRO A 92 6.13 -9.58 6.93
N ASN A 93 6.48 -10.29 8.01
CA ASN A 93 7.69 -11.12 8.04
C ASN A 93 7.60 -12.36 7.15
N PHE A 94 6.39 -12.76 6.76
CA PHE A 94 6.15 -13.88 5.84
C PHE A 94 5.82 -13.42 4.42
N VAL A 95 5.89 -12.11 4.16
CA VAL A 95 5.74 -11.57 2.81
C VAL A 95 7.07 -11.63 2.10
N THR A 96 7.04 -12.26 0.94
CA THR A 96 8.12 -12.18 -0.05
C THR A 96 7.59 -11.43 -1.26
N ASP A 97 8.46 -11.03 -2.19
CA ASP A 97 8.04 -10.33 -3.41
C ASP A 97 6.99 -11.10 -4.24
N ASN A 98 6.91 -12.42 -4.06
CA ASN A 98 6.07 -13.31 -4.87
C ASN A 98 5.03 -14.10 -4.07
N THR A 99 5.01 -14.01 -2.75
CA THR A 99 4.13 -14.83 -1.91
C THR A 99 3.70 -14.13 -0.65
N ILE A 100 2.40 -14.22 -0.36
CA ILE A 100 1.77 -13.73 0.86
C ILE A 100 0.92 -14.85 1.45
N PHE A 101 0.93 -14.96 2.78
CA PHE A 101 -0.03 -15.75 3.56
C PHE A 101 -0.98 -14.79 4.24
N VAL A 102 -2.27 -14.85 3.89
CA VAL A 102 -3.29 -13.93 4.38
C VAL A 102 -4.43 -14.71 5.04
N THR A 103 -4.89 -14.24 6.19
CA THR A 103 -6.09 -14.75 6.84
C THR A 103 -7.24 -13.80 6.56
N ILE A 104 -8.28 -14.29 5.88
CA ILE A 104 -9.47 -13.49 5.55
C ILE A 104 -10.18 -13.10 6.84
N ASN A 105 -10.51 -11.82 6.99
CA ASN A 105 -11.21 -11.29 8.16
C ASN A 105 -12.53 -12.02 8.39
N GLU A 106 -12.83 -12.37 9.64
CA GLU A 106 -14.06 -13.05 10.04
C GLU A 106 -15.36 -12.29 9.67
N ASN A 107 -15.27 -10.96 9.57
CA ASN A 107 -16.39 -10.08 9.24
C ASN A 107 -16.61 -9.93 7.73
N THR A 108 -15.74 -10.51 6.91
CA THR A 108 -15.86 -10.46 5.45
C THR A 108 -17.13 -11.19 5.02
N HIS A 109 -18.03 -10.49 4.32
CA HIS A 109 -19.25 -11.04 3.75
C HIS A 109 -19.46 -10.52 2.32
N THR A 110 -20.44 -11.06 1.60
CA THR A 110 -20.81 -10.68 0.23
C THR A 110 -22.29 -10.37 0.17
#